data_AF-A0A937KQ35-F1
#
_entry.id   AF-A0A937KQ35-F1
#
_cell.length_a   1.000
_cell.length_b   1.000
_cell.length_c   1.000
_cell.angle_alpha   90.00
_cell.angle_beta   90.00
_cell.angle_gamma   90.00
#
_symmetry.space_group_name_H-M   'P 1'
#
loop_
_entity.id
_entity.type
_entity.pdbx_description
1 polymer ?
#
loop_
_entity_poly.entity_id
_entity_poly.type
_entity_poly.pdbx_seq_one_letter_code
_entity_poly.pdbx_strand_id
1 'polypeptide(L)'
;MKKTFTISLGYSIFNVEEDAYKILKTYLDSIKNYFQKMENDSEIISDFELRIAENFSSKLSLGKQYINLSDVKEVIQIMGSLDDFKEIYDDLDDESFKENENSKGKLYRDSSNRIIAGVCSGMAEYFKIDPIIVRVIFFIAVPLNLLVYIILWIGVPSKDFDPDLRKILYRDKENGIIGGVAKGLSNYLKIDVNIIRVVFVVSLFFGGAGLLFYLLLWFFTKEAKTIGEKMNMSGFNVNLSNIEDFIKKKTKNLNSPENTLTKIFLFPFRIIAPIINAFLKIGVFVFKGVFFIVSSTFIVFYFILLLVFSRILFENVNREQDSDFYELLNAVPDYFAIFSIIFLILTIIISLIISFYVLFQRKSNFYFFMFLIFIWITFFILIIASIPNVIFILQDLDLLPFWISGFENNSFYYKWIF
;
A
#
# COMPACT_ATOMS: atom_id res chain seq x y z
N MET A 1 41.65 9.23 -16.43
CA MET A 1 40.35 9.15 -15.71
C MET A 1 39.34 8.52 -16.65
N LYS A 2 38.63 7.47 -16.22
CA LYS A 2 37.57 6.85 -17.03
C LYS A 2 36.33 7.75 -17.02
N LYS A 3 35.63 7.85 -18.15
CA LYS A 3 34.36 8.57 -18.24
C LYS A 3 33.28 7.79 -17.50
N THR A 4 32.40 8.51 -16.79
CA THR A 4 31.23 7.94 -16.11
C THR A 4 29.96 8.46 -16.76
N PHE A 5 28.92 7.63 -16.78
CA PHE A 5 27.57 7.95 -17.23
C PHE A 5 26.61 7.81 -16.07
N THR A 6 25.69 8.77 -15.95
CA THR A 6 24.60 8.71 -14.99
C THR A 6 23.42 7.96 -15.61
N ILE A 7 22.97 6.89 -14.98
CA ILE A 7 21.83 6.08 -15.42
C ILE A 7 20.77 6.01 -14.33
N SER A 8 19.51 5.82 -14.75
CA SER A 8 18.39 5.51 -13.87
C SER A 8 18.06 4.03 -14.00
N LEU A 9 18.01 3.32 -12.87
CA LEU A 9 17.57 1.92 -12.80
C LEU A 9 16.46 1.83 -11.74
N GLY A 10 15.25 1.45 -12.17
CA GLY A 10 14.07 1.55 -11.31
C GLY A 10 13.85 2.99 -10.82
N TYR A 11 14.00 3.20 -9.51
CA TYR A 11 13.86 4.53 -8.86
C TYR A 11 15.19 5.11 -8.35
N SER A 12 16.32 4.51 -8.71
CA SER A 12 17.64 4.88 -8.19
C SER A 12 18.58 5.34 -9.30
N ILE A 13 19.44 6.31 -8.97
CA ILE A 13 20.38 6.94 -9.90
C ILE A 13 21.79 6.45 -9.57
N PHE A 14 22.50 5.94 -10.59
CA PHE A 14 23.85 5.40 -10.45
C PHE A 14 24.81 6.07 -11.42
N ASN A 15 26.05 6.27 -10.98
CA ASN A 15 27.16 6.67 -11.86
C ASN A 15 27.96 5.42 -12.24
N VAL A 16 28.05 5.11 -13.53
CA VAL A 16 28.63 3.88 -14.06
C VAL A 16 29.77 4.19 -15.03
N GLU A 17 30.89 3.47 -14.96
CA GLU A 17 31.99 3.64 -15.92
C GLU A 17 31.55 3.34 -17.37
N GLU A 18 32.15 3.99 -18.36
CA GLU A 18 31.81 3.84 -19.78
C GLU A 18 31.81 2.38 -20.29
N ASP A 19 32.82 1.60 -19.90
CA ASP A 19 32.98 0.19 -20.26
C ASP A 19 31.91 -0.68 -19.57
N ALA A 20 31.63 -0.41 -18.30
CA ALA A 20 30.58 -1.06 -17.52
C ALA A 20 29.17 -0.75 -18.06
N TYR A 21 28.92 0.50 -18.46
CA TYR A 21 27.65 0.96 -19.01
C TYR A 21 27.30 0.25 -20.31
N LYS A 22 28.27 0.06 -21.23
CA LYS A 22 28.05 -0.65 -22.50
C LYS A 22 27.58 -2.09 -22.29
N ILE A 23 28.22 -2.80 -21.35
CA ILE A 23 27.85 -4.18 -21.02
C ILE A 23 26.47 -4.23 -20.36
N LEU A 24 26.23 -3.39 -19.36
CA LEU A 24 24.94 -3.34 -18.66
C LEU A 24 23.78 -3.01 -19.61
N LYS A 25 23.98 -2.05 -20.50
CA LYS A 25 22.96 -1.68 -21.50
C LYS A 25 22.63 -2.85 -22.43
N THR A 26 23.66 -3.51 -22.96
CA THR A 26 23.49 -4.69 -23.82
C THR A 26 22.70 -5.79 -23.10
N TYR A 27 23.01 -6.01 -21.82
CA TYR A 27 22.31 -6.98 -20.97
C TYR A 27 20.82 -6.60 -20.76
N LEU A 28 20.52 -5.36 -20.38
CA LEU A 28 19.14 -4.91 -20.18
C LEU A 28 18.33 -4.96 -21.49
N ASP A 29 18.93 -4.54 -22.61
CA ASP A 29 18.29 -4.60 -23.93
C ASP A 29 17.98 -6.05 -24.33
N SER A 30 18.88 -6.99 -24.00
CA SER A 30 18.66 -8.42 -24.27
C SER A 30 17.50 -9.00 -23.46
N ILE A 31 17.41 -8.68 -22.16
CA ILE A 31 16.28 -9.08 -21.29
C ILE A 31 14.97 -8.51 -21.84
N LYS A 32 14.97 -7.22 -22.19
CA LYS A 32 13.79 -6.55 -22.73
C LYS A 32 13.27 -7.22 -24.00
N ASN A 33 14.17 -7.54 -24.94
CA ASN A 33 13.79 -8.21 -26.18
C ASN A 33 13.24 -9.62 -25.97
N TYR A 34 13.76 -10.35 -24.96
CA TYR A 34 13.27 -11.68 -24.62
C TYR A 34 11.84 -11.64 -24.05
N PHE A 35 11.58 -10.76 -23.08
CA PHE A 35 10.28 -10.70 -22.40
C PHE A 35 9.20 -9.95 -23.18
N GLN A 36 9.54 -9.20 -24.23
CA GLN A 36 8.60 -8.41 -25.04
C GLN A 36 7.41 -9.21 -25.61
N LYS A 37 7.56 -10.53 -25.76
CA LYS A 37 6.48 -11.42 -26.26
C LYS A 37 5.51 -11.89 -25.18
N MET A 38 5.75 -11.56 -23.91
CA MET A 38 4.95 -12.02 -22.77
C MET A 38 3.93 -10.96 -22.33
N GLU A 39 2.79 -11.40 -21.79
CA GLU A 39 1.65 -10.55 -21.40
C GLU A 39 1.97 -9.50 -20.29
N ASN A 40 3.07 -9.71 -19.54
CA ASN A 40 3.52 -8.85 -18.43
C ASN A 40 4.98 -8.35 -18.60
N ASP A 41 5.43 -8.12 -19.84
CA ASP A 41 6.81 -7.75 -20.18
C ASP A 41 7.37 -6.56 -19.36
N SER A 42 6.58 -5.49 -19.23
CA SER A 42 6.97 -4.25 -18.57
C SER A 42 7.16 -4.38 -17.05
N GLU A 43 6.34 -5.20 -16.39
CA GLU A 43 6.47 -5.48 -14.95
C GLU A 43 7.74 -6.28 -14.67
N ILE A 44 8.00 -7.31 -15.49
CA ILE A 44 9.18 -8.16 -15.37
C ILE A 44 10.44 -7.31 -15.47
N ILE A 45 10.54 -6.47 -16.50
CA ILE A 45 11.70 -5.58 -16.71
C ILE A 45 11.88 -4.63 -15.51
N SER A 46 10.80 -4.03 -15.00
CA SER A 46 10.87 -3.16 -13.83
C SER A 46 11.38 -3.91 -12.59
N ASP A 47 10.93 -5.14 -12.36
CA ASP A 47 11.40 -5.96 -11.24
C ASP A 47 12.89 -6.32 -11.38
N PHE A 48 13.37 -6.59 -12.60
CA PHE A 48 14.80 -6.78 -12.88
C PHE A 48 15.62 -5.51 -12.57
N GLU A 49 15.18 -4.35 -13.07
CA GLU A 49 15.87 -3.09 -12.83
C GLU A 49 15.93 -2.74 -11.34
N LEU A 50 14.86 -2.98 -10.58
CA LEU A 50 14.83 -2.81 -9.13
C LEU A 50 15.83 -3.73 -8.44
N ARG A 51 15.88 -5.01 -8.81
CA ARG A 51 16.82 -5.97 -8.21
C ARG A 51 18.27 -5.64 -8.55
N ILE A 52 18.55 -5.18 -9.77
CA ILE A 52 19.88 -4.70 -10.17
C ILE A 52 20.26 -3.45 -9.37
N ALA A 53 19.31 -2.52 -9.18
CA ALA A 53 19.52 -1.31 -8.38
C ALA A 53 19.80 -1.61 -6.90
N GLU A 54 19.10 -2.57 -6.30
CA GLU A 54 19.37 -3.08 -4.94
C GLU A 54 20.79 -3.62 -4.82
N ASN A 55 21.18 -4.50 -5.75
CA ASN A 55 22.53 -5.07 -5.80
C ASN A 55 23.61 -3.98 -5.95
N PHE A 56 23.44 -3.01 -6.84
CA PHE A 56 24.38 -1.90 -6.99
C PHE A 56 24.42 -0.99 -5.76
N SER A 57 23.29 -0.74 -5.11
CA SER A 57 23.23 0.07 -3.87
C SER A 57 24.03 -0.56 -2.74
N SER A 58 23.96 -1.90 -2.58
CA SER A 58 24.76 -2.61 -1.59
C SER A 58 26.27 -2.43 -1.84
N LYS A 59 26.71 -2.39 -3.10
CA LYS A 59 28.12 -2.21 -3.49
C LYS A 59 28.63 -0.78 -3.29
N LEU A 60 27.76 0.23 -3.38
CA LEU A 60 28.13 1.65 -3.15
C LEU A 60 28.30 2.02 -1.66
N SER A 61 27.67 1.28 -0.75
CA SER A 61 27.75 1.54 0.70
C SER A 61 29.17 1.43 1.31
N LEU A 62 30.13 0.86 0.57
CA LEU A 62 31.54 0.69 0.99
C LEU A 62 32.43 1.92 0.72
N GLY A 63 31.86 3.11 0.55
CA GLY A 63 32.60 4.35 0.25
C GLY A 63 32.99 4.52 -1.23
N LYS A 64 32.42 3.68 -2.11
CA LYS A 64 32.62 3.71 -3.57
C LYS A 64 31.58 4.63 -4.21
N GLN A 65 32.00 5.56 -5.07
CA GLN A 65 31.11 6.57 -5.68
C GLN A 65 30.58 6.20 -7.07
N TYR A 66 31.09 5.13 -7.68
CA TYR A 66 30.74 4.72 -9.05
C TYR A 66 30.79 3.19 -9.21
N ILE A 67 29.99 2.67 -10.12
CA ILE A 67 29.93 1.24 -10.48
C ILE A 67 30.95 0.96 -11.57
N ASN A 68 31.84 -0.01 -11.33
CA ASN A 68 32.88 -0.41 -12.27
C ASN A 68 32.48 -1.69 -13.05
N LEU A 69 33.33 -2.09 -13.99
CA LEU A 69 33.09 -3.28 -14.82
C LEU A 69 32.94 -4.57 -14.00
N SER A 70 33.69 -4.71 -12.90
CA SER A 70 33.64 -5.90 -12.03
C SER A 70 32.28 -6.01 -11.36
N ASP A 71 31.77 -4.90 -10.83
CA ASP A 71 30.46 -4.86 -10.17
C ASP A 71 29.34 -5.26 -11.14
N VAL A 72 29.37 -4.76 -12.38
CA VAL A 72 28.38 -5.12 -13.41
C VAL A 72 28.44 -6.60 -13.74
N LYS A 73 29.64 -7.17 -13.89
CA LYS A 73 29.82 -8.61 -14.17
C LYS A 73 29.32 -9.48 -13.01
N GLU A 74 29.61 -9.11 -11.77
CA GLU A 74 29.11 -9.80 -10.58
C GLU A 74 27.58 -9.77 -10.52
N VAL A 75 26.96 -8.62 -10.80
CA VAL A 75 25.49 -8.52 -10.80
C VAL A 75 24.89 -9.33 -11.95
N ILE A 76 25.46 -9.30 -13.15
CA ILE A 76 24.99 -10.15 -14.26
C ILE A 76 25.09 -11.63 -13.89
N GLN A 77 26.15 -12.04 -13.19
CA GLN A 77 26.32 -13.42 -12.73
C GLN A 77 25.25 -13.83 -11.69
N ILE A 78 24.84 -12.92 -10.80
CA ILE A 78 23.77 -13.16 -9.82
C ILE A 78 22.40 -13.25 -10.52
N MET A 79 22.16 -12.39 -11.51
CA MET A 79 20.89 -12.29 -12.22
C MET A 79 20.72 -13.38 -13.31
N GLY A 80 21.83 -13.91 -13.83
CA GLY A 80 21.91 -14.89 -14.93
C GLY A 80 22.01 -14.23 -16.31
N SER A 81 22.68 -14.86 -17.29
CA SER A 81 22.79 -14.37 -18.67
C SER A 81 21.90 -15.15 -19.64
N LEU A 82 21.38 -14.53 -20.70
CA LEU A 82 20.50 -15.20 -21.68
C LEU A 82 21.21 -16.30 -22.48
N ASP A 83 22.53 -16.21 -22.63
CA ASP A 83 23.30 -17.20 -23.39
C ASP A 83 23.50 -18.52 -22.62
N ASP A 84 23.44 -18.48 -21.27
CA ASP A 84 23.44 -19.68 -20.41
C ASP A 84 22.20 -20.59 -20.64
N PHE A 85 21.22 -20.14 -21.43
CA PHE A 85 19.95 -20.84 -21.67
C PHE A 85 19.81 -21.44 -23.07
N LYS A 86 20.68 -21.11 -24.04
CA LYS A 86 20.61 -21.75 -25.38
C LYS A 86 21.03 -23.22 -25.36
N GLU A 87 21.94 -23.59 -24.46
CA GLU A 87 22.47 -24.96 -24.35
C GLU A 87 21.51 -25.93 -23.63
N ILE A 88 20.44 -25.44 -23.00
CA ILE A 88 19.51 -26.24 -22.18
C ILE A 88 18.32 -26.78 -23.00
N TYR A 89 18.13 -26.31 -24.24
CA TYR A 89 16.92 -26.58 -25.03
C TYR A 89 17.09 -27.46 -26.27
N ASP A 90 18.31 -27.89 -26.63
CA ASP A 90 18.57 -28.70 -27.84
C ASP A 90 18.80 -30.21 -27.59
N ASP A 91 18.70 -30.71 -26.36
CA ASP A 91 18.64 -32.16 -26.08
C ASP A 91 17.38 -32.50 -25.27
N LEU A 92 16.26 -32.64 -25.96
CA LEU A 92 15.03 -33.22 -25.43
C LEU A 92 14.55 -34.35 -26.35
N ASP A 93 15.31 -35.44 -26.37
CA ASP A 93 14.77 -36.79 -26.48
C ASP A 93 15.48 -37.68 -25.46
N ASP A 94 14.70 -38.25 -24.54
CA ASP A 94 15.04 -39.30 -23.58
C ASP A 94 16.38 -39.20 -22.82
N GLU A 95 16.36 -38.55 -21.65
CA GLU A 95 16.57 -39.24 -20.37
C GLU A 95 16.33 -38.30 -19.18
N SER A 96 15.78 -38.87 -18.12
CA SER A 96 15.57 -38.22 -16.82
C SER A 96 16.81 -37.46 -16.32
N PHE A 97 16.68 -36.14 -16.18
CA PHE A 97 17.70 -35.30 -15.56
C PHE A 97 18.00 -35.78 -14.13
N LYS A 98 19.15 -36.45 -13.99
CA LYS A 98 19.92 -36.46 -12.75
C LYS A 98 20.50 -35.06 -12.60
N GLU A 99 20.10 -34.38 -11.53
CA GLU A 99 20.78 -33.17 -11.09
C GLU A 99 22.27 -33.45 -10.93
N ASN A 100 23.09 -32.53 -11.46
CA ASN A 100 24.54 -32.48 -11.28
C ASN A 100 24.84 -32.16 -9.81
N GLU A 101 24.75 -33.18 -8.98
CA GLU A 101 25.16 -33.14 -7.60
C GLU A 101 26.61 -33.60 -7.49
N ASN A 102 27.51 -32.65 -7.73
CA ASN A 102 28.90 -32.76 -7.32
C ASN A 102 29.33 -31.46 -6.62
N SER A 103 28.53 -31.01 -5.65
CA SER A 103 29.10 -30.32 -4.51
C SER A 103 29.34 -31.39 -3.45
N LYS A 104 30.62 -31.70 -3.16
CA LYS A 104 30.97 -32.57 -2.02
C LYS A 104 30.41 -31.89 -0.77
N GLY A 105 29.26 -32.39 -0.32
CA GLY A 105 28.35 -31.68 0.58
C GLY A 105 29.01 -31.31 1.89
N LYS A 106 29.03 -30.01 2.19
CA LYS A 106 29.11 -29.56 3.58
C LYS A 106 27.67 -29.49 4.09
N LEU A 107 27.43 -30.07 5.27
CA LEU A 107 26.14 -29.96 5.93
C LEU A 107 25.91 -28.47 6.26
N TYR A 108 24.86 -27.89 5.69
CA TYR A 108 24.40 -26.55 6.03
C TYR A 108 22.99 -26.67 6.59
N ARG A 109 22.65 -25.83 7.57
CA ARG A 109 21.27 -25.73 8.04
C ARG A 109 20.45 -24.96 7.01
N ASP A 110 19.44 -25.60 6.45
CA ASP A 110 18.53 -24.95 5.50
C ASP A 110 17.52 -24.10 6.25
N SER A 111 17.60 -22.82 5.99
CA SER A 111 16.85 -21.76 6.63
C SER A 111 15.59 -21.39 5.83
N SER A 112 15.51 -21.78 4.55
CA SER A 112 14.38 -21.53 3.64
C SER A 112 13.15 -22.40 3.97
N ASN A 113 13.39 -23.59 4.52
CA ASN A 113 12.37 -24.55 4.95
C ASN A 113 12.48 -24.84 6.47
N ARG A 114 12.77 -23.84 7.32
CA ARG A 114 12.92 -24.04 8.79
C ARG A 114 11.57 -23.98 9.52
N ILE A 115 11.37 -24.88 10.50
CA ILE A 115 10.31 -24.75 11.53
C ILE A 115 10.87 -24.04 12.78
N ILE A 116 12.05 -24.46 13.26
CA ILE A 116 12.70 -23.91 14.46
C ILE A 116 14.08 -23.33 14.09
N ALA A 117 15.07 -24.20 13.83
CA ALA A 117 16.45 -23.78 13.56
C ALA A 117 17.02 -24.21 12.19
N GLY A 118 16.23 -24.91 11.37
CA GLY A 118 16.63 -25.36 10.02
C GLY A 118 17.48 -26.64 10.00
N VAL A 119 17.70 -27.28 11.15
CA VAL A 119 18.54 -28.48 11.27
C VAL A 119 17.97 -29.67 10.50
N CYS A 120 16.69 -30.00 10.70
CA CYS A 120 16.07 -31.13 10.00
C CYS A 120 16.04 -30.94 8.48
N SER A 121 15.81 -29.71 8.02
CA SER A 121 15.78 -29.41 6.58
C SER A 121 17.19 -29.42 5.98
N GLY A 122 18.20 -28.95 6.73
CA GLY A 122 19.60 -29.05 6.31
C GLY A 122 20.11 -30.49 6.24
N MET A 123 19.69 -31.34 7.18
CA MET A 123 19.98 -32.78 7.13
C MET A 123 19.26 -33.44 5.96
N ALA A 124 18.00 -33.10 5.73
CA ALA A 124 17.20 -33.65 4.64
C ALA A 124 17.83 -33.36 3.27
N GLU A 125 18.30 -32.13 3.08
CA GLU A 125 19.04 -31.71 1.89
C GLU A 125 20.35 -32.48 1.74
N TYR A 126 21.16 -32.55 2.81
CA TYR A 126 22.43 -33.28 2.81
C TYR A 126 22.26 -34.78 2.50
N PHE A 127 21.17 -35.39 2.97
CA PHE A 127 20.88 -36.81 2.78
C PHE A 127 19.95 -37.10 1.59
N LYS A 128 19.51 -36.08 0.82
CA LYS A 128 18.55 -36.21 -0.29
C LYS A 128 17.24 -36.92 0.07
N ILE A 129 16.69 -36.61 1.23
CA ILE A 129 15.43 -37.18 1.73
C ILE A 129 14.42 -36.07 2.00
N ASP A 130 13.13 -36.39 2.02
CA ASP A 130 12.10 -35.38 2.31
C ASP A 130 12.27 -34.81 3.74
N PRO A 131 12.31 -33.47 3.92
CA PRO A 131 12.37 -32.82 5.23
C PRO A 131 11.30 -33.27 6.22
N ILE A 132 10.13 -33.69 5.74
CA ILE A 132 9.05 -34.20 6.57
C ILE A 132 9.47 -35.51 7.26
N ILE A 133 10.17 -36.40 6.56
CA ILE A 133 10.65 -37.67 7.11
C ILE A 133 11.64 -37.41 8.24
N VAL A 134 12.59 -36.49 8.04
CA VAL A 134 13.58 -36.12 9.07
C VAL A 134 12.91 -35.50 10.30
N ARG A 135 11.89 -34.66 10.11
CA ARG A 135 11.13 -34.07 11.21
C ARG A 135 10.38 -35.13 12.02
N VAL A 136 9.75 -36.08 11.35
CA VAL A 136 9.02 -37.19 11.99
C VAL A 136 9.98 -38.07 12.81
N ILE A 137 11.17 -38.37 12.28
CA ILE A 137 12.20 -39.12 13.00
C ILE A 137 12.67 -38.37 14.26
N PHE A 138 12.95 -37.07 14.14
CA PHE A 138 13.33 -36.25 15.30
C PHE A 138 12.21 -36.15 16.35
N PHE A 139 10.95 -36.14 15.90
CA PHE A 139 9.78 -36.02 16.78
C PHE A 139 9.45 -37.33 17.52
N ILE A 140 9.56 -38.48 16.85
CA ILE A 140 9.24 -39.79 17.45
C ILE A 140 10.32 -40.22 18.47
N ALA A 141 11.57 -39.81 18.30
CA ALA A 141 12.71 -40.25 19.13
C ALA A 141 13.14 -39.24 20.21
N VAL A 142 12.19 -38.49 20.78
CA VAL A 142 12.40 -37.65 21.97
C VAL A 142 12.47 -38.57 23.20
N PRO A 143 13.49 -38.50 24.10
CA PRO A 143 14.24 -37.29 24.46
C PRO A 143 15.69 -37.16 23.96
N LEU A 144 16.33 -38.22 23.45
CA LEU A 144 17.76 -38.16 23.07
C LEU A 144 18.03 -37.23 21.88
N ASN A 145 17.12 -37.16 20.91
CA ASN A 145 17.32 -36.36 19.69
C ASN A 145 17.19 -34.84 19.93
N LEU A 146 16.65 -34.40 21.06
CA LEU A 146 16.60 -32.98 21.40
C LEU A 146 18.01 -32.41 21.65
N LEU A 147 18.87 -33.17 22.32
CA LEU A 147 20.28 -32.79 22.54
C LEU A 147 21.06 -32.77 21.22
N VAL A 148 20.86 -33.79 20.37
CA VAL A 148 21.46 -33.85 19.03
C VAL A 148 21.02 -32.65 18.19
N TYR A 149 19.74 -32.27 18.26
CA TYR A 149 19.22 -31.10 17.56
C TYR A 149 19.92 -29.81 18.00
N ILE A 150 20.10 -29.61 19.31
CA ILE A 150 20.77 -28.43 19.87
C ILE A 150 22.26 -28.40 19.47
N ILE A 151 22.94 -29.55 19.51
CA ILE A 151 24.34 -29.67 19.08
C ILE A 151 24.48 -29.31 17.60
N LEU A 152 23.61 -29.84 16.75
CA LEU A 152 23.61 -29.52 15.31
C LEU A 152 23.22 -28.06 15.04
N TRP A 153 22.34 -27.48 15.84
CA TRP A 153 21.98 -26.07 15.70
C TRP A 153 23.17 -25.15 15.97
N ILE A 154 23.99 -25.46 16.97
CA ILE A 154 25.19 -24.70 17.31
C ILE A 154 26.33 -24.97 16.33
N GLY A 155 26.53 -26.24 15.94
CA GLY A 155 27.70 -26.66 15.16
C GLY A 155 27.57 -26.54 13.64
N VAL A 156 26.34 -26.56 13.10
CA VAL A 156 26.12 -26.50 11.65
C VAL A 156 25.99 -25.04 11.20
N PRO A 157 26.90 -24.52 10.36
CA PRO A 157 26.78 -23.15 9.87
C PRO A 157 25.52 -22.97 9.04
N SER A 158 24.85 -21.82 9.17
CA SER A 158 23.82 -21.42 8.20
C SER A 158 24.46 -21.16 6.87
N LYS A 159 23.83 -21.61 5.79
CA LYS A 159 24.01 -20.98 4.49
C LYS A 159 23.57 -19.53 4.67
N ASP A 160 24.45 -18.57 4.39
CA ASP A 160 24.19 -17.15 4.62
C ASP A 160 22.86 -16.78 3.96
N PHE A 161 21.93 -16.35 4.80
CA PHE A 161 20.65 -15.85 4.35
C PHE A 161 20.96 -14.54 3.63
N ASP A 162 20.64 -14.43 2.35
CA ASP A 162 20.56 -13.12 1.71
C ASP A 162 19.47 -12.33 2.49
N PRO A 163 19.81 -11.25 3.21
CA PRO A 163 18.85 -10.50 4.02
C PRO A 163 17.66 -9.96 3.21
N ASP A 164 17.76 -9.97 1.88
CA ASP A 164 16.71 -9.63 0.93
C ASP A 164 15.68 -10.74 0.70
N LEU A 165 15.95 -11.99 1.10
CA LEU A 165 15.05 -13.15 0.93
C LEU A 165 14.00 -13.27 2.05
N ARG A 166 13.68 -12.17 2.75
CA ARG A 166 12.57 -12.20 3.71
C ARG A 166 11.26 -12.35 2.96
N LYS A 167 10.65 -13.54 3.04
CA LYS A 167 9.29 -13.76 2.56
C LYS A 167 8.36 -12.75 3.24
N ILE A 168 7.74 -11.90 2.46
CA ILE A 168 6.69 -10.99 2.90
C ILE A 168 5.35 -11.61 2.51
N LEU A 169 4.39 -11.61 3.43
CA LEU A 169 3.04 -12.05 3.13
C LEU A 169 2.31 -10.96 2.34
N TYR A 170 2.01 -11.27 1.08
CA TYR A 170 1.12 -10.46 0.24
C TYR A 170 -0.23 -11.14 0.08
N ARG A 171 -1.30 -10.37 -0.15
CA ARG A 171 -2.57 -10.89 -0.67
C ARG A 171 -2.48 -10.97 -2.18
N ASP A 172 -2.87 -12.11 -2.74
CA ASP A 172 -2.80 -12.38 -4.17
C ASP A 172 -4.21 -12.45 -4.74
N LYS A 173 -4.59 -11.43 -5.52
CA LYS A 173 -5.92 -11.41 -6.17
C LYS A 173 -5.98 -12.33 -7.38
N GLU A 174 -4.84 -12.78 -7.90
CA GLU A 174 -4.81 -13.66 -9.05
C GLU A 174 -5.29 -15.06 -8.64
N ASN A 175 -6.43 -15.49 -9.18
CA ASN A 175 -7.16 -16.68 -8.70
C ASN A 175 -7.62 -16.61 -7.23
N GLY A 176 -7.65 -15.40 -6.65
CA GLY A 176 -8.23 -15.10 -5.35
C GLY A 176 -9.74 -14.90 -5.44
N ILE A 177 -10.49 -15.33 -4.41
CA ILE A 177 -11.96 -15.23 -4.40
C ILE A 177 -12.43 -13.94 -3.74
N ILE A 178 -12.01 -13.70 -2.49
CA ILE A 178 -12.41 -12.52 -1.71
C ILE A 178 -11.15 -11.77 -1.29
N GLY A 179 -10.72 -10.75 -2.04
CA GLY A 179 -9.57 -9.93 -1.65
C GLY A 179 -8.20 -10.64 -1.61
N GLY A 180 -8.10 -11.89 -2.05
CA GLY A 180 -6.83 -12.59 -2.30
C GLY A 180 -6.08 -13.12 -1.08
N VAL A 181 -6.64 -13.05 0.13
CA VAL A 181 -5.94 -13.43 1.37
C VAL A 181 -5.59 -14.92 1.41
N ALA A 182 -6.57 -15.80 1.14
CA ALA A 182 -6.33 -17.24 1.15
C ALA A 182 -5.29 -17.69 0.11
N LYS A 183 -5.24 -17.02 -1.05
CA LYS A 183 -4.28 -17.29 -2.13
C LYS A 183 -2.88 -16.75 -1.81
N GLY A 184 -2.82 -15.57 -1.19
CA GLY A 184 -1.58 -15.04 -0.62
C GLY A 184 -0.97 -15.98 0.42
N LEU A 185 -1.81 -16.41 1.37
CA LEU A 185 -1.39 -17.33 2.44
C LEU A 185 -0.97 -18.70 1.90
N SER A 186 -1.60 -19.19 0.83
CA SER A 186 -1.21 -20.45 0.18
C SER A 186 0.17 -20.37 -0.46
N ASN A 187 0.47 -19.27 -1.15
CA ASN A 187 1.76 -19.09 -1.81
C ASN A 187 2.86 -18.94 -0.75
N TYR A 188 2.57 -18.20 0.33
CA TYR A 188 3.50 -17.98 1.45
C TYR A 188 3.81 -19.27 2.23
N LEU A 189 2.78 -20.03 2.59
CA LEU A 189 2.92 -21.27 3.37
C LEU A 189 3.25 -22.50 2.51
N LYS A 190 3.18 -22.40 1.19
CA LYS A 190 3.29 -23.52 0.23
C LYS A 190 2.27 -24.64 0.54
N ILE A 191 1.05 -24.27 0.93
CA ILE A 191 -0.08 -25.17 1.20
C ILE A 191 -1.14 -24.95 0.12
N ASP A 192 -1.90 -25.97 -0.26
CA ASP A 192 -2.99 -25.83 -1.23
C ASP A 192 -4.00 -24.75 -0.79
N VAL A 193 -4.35 -23.87 -1.75
CA VAL A 193 -5.29 -22.75 -1.54
C VAL A 193 -6.62 -23.23 -0.97
N ASN A 194 -7.08 -24.40 -1.42
CA ASN A 194 -8.38 -24.95 -1.04
C ASN A 194 -8.41 -25.38 0.42
N ILE A 195 -7.30 -25.91 0.94
CA ILE A 195 -7.20 -26.28 2.36
C ILE A 195 -7.34 -25.02 3.21
N ILE A 196 -6.63 -23.95 2.86
CA ILE A 196 -6.70 -22.67 3.58
C ILE A 196 -8.12 -22.09 3.55
N ARG A 197 -8.81 -22.17 2.40
CA ARG A 197 -10.21 -21.75 2.28
C ARG A 197 -11.13 -22.56 3.20
N VAL A 198 -10.99 -23.89 3.22
CA VAL A 198 -11.77 -24.76 4.11
C VAL A 198 -11.51 -24.41 5.56
N VAL A 199 -10.26 -24.17 5.96
CA VAL A 199 -9.91 -23.74 7.33
C VAL A 199 -10.62 -22.43 7.71
N PHE A 200 -10.64 -21.43 6.82
CA PHE A 200 -11.36 -20.18 7.07
C PHE A 200 -12.87 -20.36 7.17
N VAL A 201 -13.45 -21.27 6.39
CA VAL A 201 -14.90 -21.56 6.45
C VAL A 201 -15.25 -22.34 7.71
N VAL A 202 -14.47 -23.36 8.05
CA VAL A 202 -14.68 -24.17 9.24
C VAL A 202 -14.55 -23.33 10.51
N SER A 203 -13.59 -22.41 10.56
CA SER A 203 -13.40 -21.48 11.69
C SER A 203 -14.54 -20.46 11.87
N LEU A 204 -15.48 -20.33 10.93
CA LEU A 204 -16.73 -19.59 11.17
C LEU A 204 -17.58 -20.26 12.24
N PHE A 205 -17.63 -21.59 12.24
CA PHE A 205 -18.43 -22.38 13.18
C PHE A 205 -17.84 -22.43 14.59
N PHE A 206 -16.57 -22.03 14.75
CA PHE A 206 -15.88 -21.89 16.03
C PHE A 206 -15.94 -20.44 16.55
N GLY A 207 -17.14 -19.86 16.58
CA GLY A 207 -17.38 -18.51 17.12
C GLY A 207 -16.94 -17.36 16.20
N GLY A 208 -16.79 -17.60 14.88
CA GLY A 208 -16.51 -16.54 13.91
C GLY A 208 -15.09 -15.96 13.93
N ALA A 209 -14.19 -16.47 14.78
CA ALA A 209 -12.82 -15.98 14.91
C ALA A 209 -12.05 -16.03 13.59
N GLY A 210 -12.32 -17.04 12.74
CA GLY A 210 -11.76 -17.16 11.41
C GLY A 210 -12.07 -15.98 10.48
N LEU A 211 -13.30 -15.46 10.55
CA LEU A 211 -13.71 -14.31 9.75
C LEU A 211 -13.00 -13.04 10.20
N LEU A 212 -12.93 -12.81 11.51
CA LEU A 212 -12.21 -11.66 12.06
C LEU A 212 -10.73 -11.72 11.69
N PHE A 213 -10.10 -12.89 11.79
CA PHE A 213 -8.72 -13.07 11.36
C PHE A 213 -8.53 -12.86 9.85
N TYR A 214 -9.48 -13.32 9.03
CA TYR A 214 -9.48 -13.05 7.58
C TYR A 214 -9.56 -11.55 7.27
N LEU A 215 -10.46 -10.82 7.92
CA LEU A 215 -10.62 -9.38 7.76
C LEU A 215 -9.37 -8.63 8.24
N LEU A 216 -8.77 -9.08 9.33
CA LEU A 216 -7.52 -8.53 9.86
C LEU A 216 -6.39 -8.69 8.85
N LEU A 217 -6.19 -9.90 8.31
CA LEU A 217 -5.22 -10.13 7.25
C LEU A 217 -5.55 -9.30 6.00
N TRP A 218 -6.82 -9.19 5.61
CA TRP A 218 -7.22 -8.41 4.45
C TRP A 218 -6.90 -6.91 4.59
N PHE A 219 -7.05 -6.36 5.80
CA PHE A 219 -6.76 -4.96 6.12
C PHE A 219 -5.24 -4.68 6.20
N PHE A 220 -4.47 -5.54 6.85
CA PHE A 220 -3.04 -5.31 7.10
C PHE A 220 -2.14 -5.76 5.93
N THR A 221 -2.54 -6.74 5.12
CA THR A 221 -1.69 -7.23 4.03
C THR A 221 -1.81 -6.38 2.77
N LYS A 222 -0.66 -6.07 2.17
CA LYS A 222 -0.59 -5.41 0.86
C LYS A 222 -0.90 -6.39 -0.26
N GLU A 223 -1.45 -5.88 -1.35
CA GLU A 223 -1.72 -6.66 -2.56
C GLU A 223 -0.45 -6.83 -3.39
N ALA A 224 -0.13 -8.07 -3.80
CA ALA A 224 0.94 -8.35 -4.74
C ALA A 224 0.48 -7.97 -6.16
N LYS A 225 1.12 -6.95 -6.73
CA LYS A 225 0.85 -6.48 -8.08
C LYS A 225 1.86 -7.05 -9.06
N THR A 226 3.16 -6.96 -8.74
CA THR A 226 4.24 -7.34 -9.67
C THR A 226 4.55 -8.83 -9.61
N ILE A 227 5.19 -9.37 -10.65
CA ILE A 227 5.63 -10.77 -10.69
C ILE A 227 6.71 -11.01 -9.64
N GLY A 228 7.62 -10.06 -9.43
CA GLY A 228 8.64 -10.08 -8.40
C GLY A 228 8.07 -10.16 -6.99
N GLU A 229 7.03 -9.37 -6.66
CA GLU A 229 6.31 -9.48 -5.37
C GLU A 229 5.69 -10.87 -5.20
N LYS A 230 5.12 -11.44 -6.27
CA LYS A 230 4.50 -12.77 -6.25
C LYS A 230 5.52 -13.90 -6.06
N MET A 231 6.68 -13.74 -6.68
CA MET A 231 7.82 -14.63 -6.50
C MET A 231 8.40 -14.53 -5.09
N ASN A 232 8.56 -13.31 -4.55
CA ASN A 232 9.09 -13.09 -3.22
C ASN A 232 8.18 -13.74 -2.14
N MET A 233 6.85 -13.59 -2.20
CA MET A 233 5.99 -14.30 -1.23
C MET A 233 6.14 -15.82 -1.29
N SER A 234 6.42 -16.37 -2.47
CA SER A 234 6.60 -17.81 -2.68
C SER A 234 8.01 -18.29 -2.28
N GLY A 235 8.94 -17.34 -2.05
CA GLY A 235 10.34 -17.59 -1.69
C GLY A 235 11.26 -17.83 -2.88
N PHE A 236 10.91 -17.34 -4.07
CA PHE A 236 11.82 -17.29 -5.23
C PHE A 236 12.53 -15.94 -5.27
N ASN A 237 13.81 -15.91 -5.64
CA ASN A 237 14.51 -14.68 -5.99
C ASN A 237 14.13 -14.24 -7.41
N VAL A 238 14.17 -12.94 -7.64
CA VAL A 238 13.91 -12.32 -8.94
C VAL A 238 15.19 -12.46 -9.77
N ASN A 239 15.36 -13.60 -10.44
CA ASN A 239 16.40 -13.84 -11.44
C ASN A 239 15.78 -14.41 -12.72
N LEU A 240 16.55 -14.49 -13.80
CA LEU A 240 16.04 -14.89 -15.10
C LEU A 240 15.45 -16.30 -15.14
N SER A 241 16.17 -17.27 -14.60
CA SER A 241 15.71 -18.67 -14.56
C SER A 241 14.46 -18.84 -13.71
N ASN A 242 14.41 -18.25 -12.52
CA ASN A 242 13.28 -18.44 -11.62
C ASN A 242 12.04 -17.69 -12.08
N ILE A 243 12.18 -16.55 -12.77
CA ILE A 243 11.02 -15.88 -13.39
C ILE A 243 10.45 -16.77 -14.49
N GLU A 244 11.29 -17.32 -15.36
CA GLU A 244 10.86 -18.24 -16.41
C GLU A 244 10.21 -19.49 -15.83
N ASP A 245 10.84 -20.15 -14.85
CA ASP A 245 10.29 -21.32 -14.17
C ASP A 245 8.98 -21.00 -13.45
N PHE A 246 8.90 -19.85 -12.80
CA PHE A 246 7.68 -19.39 -12.13
C PHE A 246 6.55 -19.19 -13.14
N ILE A 247 6.83 -18.57 -14.29
CA ILE A 247 5.89 -18.37 -15.39
C ILE A 247 5.48 -19.73 -15.99
N LYS A 248 6.43 -20.58 -16.36
CA LYS A 248 6.20 -21.92 -16.95
C LYS A 248 5.36 -22.79 -16.02
N LYS A 249 5.70 -22.83 -14.73
CA LYS A 249 4.95 -23.56 -13.69
C LYS A 249 3.54 -22.99 -13.53
N LYS A 250 3.38 -21.68 -13.57
CA LYS A 250 2.08 -21.01 -13.48
C LYS A 250 1.21 -21.29 -14.70
N THR A 251 1.75 -21.19 -15.91
CA THR A 251 1.07 -21.53 -17.18
C THR A 251 0.63 -22.99 -17.19
N LYS A 252 1.50 -23.91 -16.74
CA LYS A 252 1.14 -25.34 -16.60
C LYS A 252 0.01 -25.57 -15.59
N ASN A 253 0.05 -24.88 -14.45
CA ASN A 253 -0.98 -25.00 -13.41
C ASN A 253 -2.33 -24.38 -13.83
N LEU A 254 -2.33 -23.29 -14.62
CA LEU A 254 -3.56 -22.71 -15.18
C LEU A 254 -4.30 -23.68 -16.10
N ASN A 255 -3.56 -24.52 -16.83
CA ASN A 255 -4.12 -25.51 -17.74
C ASN A 255 -4.58 -26.80 -17.04
N SER A 256 -4.38 -26.93 -15.73
CA SER A 256 -4.79 -28.11 -14.97
C SER A 256 -6.26 -27.99 -14.54
N PRO A 257 -7.13 -28.96 -14.86
CA PRO A 257 -8.55 -28.90 -14.48
C PRO A 257 -8.71 -28.91 -12.95
N GLU A 258 -9.52 -27.98 -12.42
CA GLU A 258 -9.83 -27.91 -10.98
C GLU A 258 -10.45 -29.24 -10.49
N ASN A 259 -10.04 -29.70 -9.29
CA ASN A 259 -10.68 -30.85 -8.65
C ASN A 259 -12.20 -30.63 -8.48
N THR A 260 -13.02 -31.64 -8.77
CA THR A 260 -14.50 -31.56 -8.71
C THR A 260 -15.02 -31.08 -7.35
N LEU A 261 -14.41 -31.53 -6.25
CA LEU A 261 -14.73 -31.07 -4.89
C LEU A 261 -14.48 -29.57 -4.70
N THR A 262 -13.40 -29.05 -5.28
CA THR A 262 -13.10 -27.62 -5.26
C THR A 262 -14.14 -26.84 -6.05
N LYS A 263 -14.55 -27.33 -7.21
CA LYS A 263 -15.58 -26.68 -8.03
C LYS A 263 -16.91 -26.54 -7.29
N ILE A 264 -17.34 -27.58 -6.55
CA ILE A 264 -18.57 -27.57 -5.76
C ILE A 264 -18.43 -26.63 -4.55
N PHE A 265 -17.35 -26.74 -3.79
CA PHE A 265 -17.14 -25.94 -2.58
C PHE A 265 -17.01 -24.43 -2.87
N LEU A 266 -16.40 -24.07 -4.00
CA LEU A 266 -16.19 -22.67 -4.38
C LEU A 266 -17.38 -22.04 -5.11
N PHE A 267 -18.33 -22.85 -5.56
CA PHE A 267 -19.53 -22.39 -6.27
C PHE A 267 -20.28 -21.26 -5.56
N PRO A 268 -20.63 -21.35 -4.25
CA PRO A 268 -21.33 -20.27 -3.56
C PRO A 268 -20.53 -18.97 -3.57
N PHE A 269 -19.22 -19.02 -3.31
CA PHE A 269 -18.39 -17.81 -3.30
C PHE A 269 -18.23 -17.18 -4.70
N ARG A 270 -18.21 -18.00 -5.75
CA ARG A 270 -18.14 -17.52 -7.15
C ARG A 270 -19.39 -16.77 -7.56
N ILE A 271 -20.55 -17.12 -7.01
CA ILE A 271 -21.82 -16.39 -7.19
C ILE A 271 -21.86 -15.12 -6.31
N ILE A 272 -21.42 -15.24 -5.06
CA ILE A 272 -21.47 -14.14 -4.09
C ILE A 272 -20.50 -13.00 -4.46
N ALA A 273 -19.30 -13.32 -4.95
CA ALA A 273 -18.27 -12.33 -5.27
C ALA A 273 -18.74 -11.22 -6.25
N PRO A 274 -19.34 -11.52 -7.42
CA PRO A 274 -19.86 -10.48 -8.30
C PRO A 274 -21.02 -9.70 -7.67
N ILE A 275 -21.86 -10.34 -6.85
CA ILE A 275 -22.97 -9.68 -6.13
C ILE A 275 -22.43 -8.66 -5.11
N ILE A 276 -21.45 -9.03 -4.30
CA ILE A 276 -20.80 -8.13 -3.34
C ILE A 276 -20.13 -6.97 -4.09
N ASN A 277 -19.39 -7.25 -5.16
CA ASN A 277 -18.73 -6.20 -5.94
C ASN A 277 -19.74 -5.26 -6.60
N ALA A 278 -20.88 -5.78 -7.08
CA ALA A 278 -21.97 -4.95 -7.59
C ALA A 278 -22.57 -4.09 -6.47
N PHE A 279 -22.88 -4.68 -5.32
CA PHE A 279 -23.42 -3.96 -4.16
C PHE A 279 -22.49 -2.87 -3.66
N LEU A 280 -21.18 -3.12 -3.59
CA LEU A 280 -20.18 -2.11 -3.22
C LEU A 280 -20.12 -0.96 -4.24
N LYS A 281 -20.19 -1.26 -5.54
CA LYS A 281 -20.24 -0.22 -6.58
C LYS A 281 -21.52 0.64 -6.46
N ILE A 282 -22.67 0.00 -6.26
CA ILE A 282 -23.94 0.70 -5.98
C ILE A 282 -23.80 1.53 -4.70
N GLY A 283 -23.24 0.98 -3.63
CA GLY A 283 -23.08 1.65 -2.35
C GLY A 283 -22.21 2.90 -2.46
N VAL A 284 -21.10 2.83 -3.19
CA VAL A 284 -20.26 3.99 -3.48
C VAL A 284 -21.02 5.02 -4.31
N PHE A 285 -21.82 4.60 -5.30
CA PHE A 285 -22.66 5.51 -6.08
C PHE A 285 -23.72 6.22 -5.23
N VAL A 286 -24.44 5.49 -4.38
CA VAL A 286 -25.43 6.04 -3.43
C VAL A 286 -24.75 6.98 -2.44
N PHE A 287 -23.60 6.60 -1.88
CA PHE A 287 -22.83 7.43 -0.96
C PHE A 287 -22.44 8.77 -1.59
N LYS A 288 -21.96 8.76 -2.85
CA LYS A 288 -21.66 9.99 -3.59
C LYS A 288 -22.89 10.86 -3.79
N GLY A 289 -24.04 10.26 -4.13
CA GLY A 289 -25.31 10.98 -4.28
C GLY A 289 -25.78 11.62 -2.97
N VAL A 290 -25.77 10.86 -1.87
CA VAL A 290 -26.14 11.35 -0.53
C VAL A 290 -25.22 12.49 -0.11
N PHE A 291 -23.90 12.32 -0.26
CA PHE A 291 -22.93 13.36 0.05
C PHE A 291 -23.17 14.64 -0.77
N PHE A 292 -23.50 14.51 -2.05
CA PHE A 292 -23.83 15.66 -2.91
C PHE A 292 -25.08 16.40 -2.43
N ILE A 293 -26.15 15.67 -2.09
CA ILE A 293 -27.41 16.26 -1.58
C ILE A 293 -27.13 17.01 -0.27
N VAL A 294 -26.44 16.37 0.67
CA VAL A 294 -26.08 16.99 1.95
C VAL A 294 -25.23 18.25 1.72
N SER A 295 -24.17 18.16 0.90
CA SER A 295 -23.34 19.32 0.57
C SER A 295 -24.15 20.45 -0.08
N SER A 296 -25.11 20.12 -0.95
CA SER A 296 -25.99 21.11 -1.59
C SER A 296 -26.90 21.82 -0.58
N THR A 297 -27.47 21.09 0.38
CA THR A 297 -28.28 21.71 1.45
C THR A 297 -27.48 22.70 2.30
N PHE A 298 -26.22 22.38 2.63
CA PHE A 298 -25.33 23.29 3.33
C PHE A 298 -24.98 24.52 2.50
N ILE A 299 -24.74 24.36 1.19
CA ILE A 299 -24.48 25.50 0.29
C ILE A 299 -25.66 26.48 0.29
N VAL A 300 -26.90 25.97 0.21
CA VAL A 300 -28.11 26.81 0.27
C VAL A 300 -28.19 27.54 1.60
N PHE A 301 -27.93 26.85 2.71
CA PHE A 301 -27.89 27.47 4.05
C PHE A 301 -26.86 28.61 4.13
N TYR A 302 -25.63 28.38 3.69
CA TYR A 302 -24.60 29.42 3.67
C TYR A 302 -24.93 30.57 2.72
N PHE A 303 -25.61 30.28 1.60
CA PHE A 303 -26.07 31.32 0.68
C PHE A 303 -27.15 32.20 1.31
N ILE A 304 -28.09 31.63 2.07
CA ILE A 304 -29.07 32.41 2.84
C ILE A 304 -28.37 33.29 3.87
N LEU A 305 -27.43 32.74 4.64
CA LEU A 305 -26.62 33.54 5.57
C LEU A 305 -25.88 34.67 4.86
N LEU A 306 -25.31 34.40 3.69
CA LEU A 306 -24.62 35.41 2.88
C LEU A 306 -25.57 36.54 2.45
N LEU A 307 -26.81 36.23 2.08
CA LEU A 307 -27.83 37.24 1.80
C LEU A 307 -28.16 38.08 3.04
N VAL A 308 -28.27 37.47 4.22
CA VAL A 308 -28.51 38.18 5.48
C VAL A 308 -27.36 39.16 5.77
N PHE A 309 -26.11 38.69 5.76
CA PHE A 309 -24.95 39.57 5.99
C PHE A 309 -24.80 40.64 4.90
N SER A 310 -25.13 40.33 3.66
CA SER A 310 -25.15 41.32 2.58
C SER A 310 -26.22 42.39 2.81
N ARG A 311 -27.40 42.04 3.34
CA ARG A 311 -28.41 43.03 3.70
C ARG A 311 -27.92 43.93 4.82
N ILE A 312 -27.28 43.38 5.85
CA ILE A 312 -26.69 44.15 6.96
C ILE A 312 -25.72 45.23 6.45
N LEU A 313 -24.90 44.90 5.46
CA LEU A 313 -23.86 45.82 4.97
C LEU A 313 -24.38 46.91 4.01
N PHE A 314 -25.42 46.63 3.22
CA PHE A 314 -25.83 47.50 2.10
C PHE A 314 -27.21 48.15 2.26
N GLU A 315 -28.02 47.74 3.23
CA GLU A 315 -29.38 48.27 3.41
C GLU A 315 -29.39 49.48 4.36
N ASN A 316 -29.73 50.65 3.81
CA ASN A 316 -30.03 51.84 4.60
C ASN A 316 -31.45 51.71 5.18
N VAL A 317 -31.57 51.07 6.34
CA VAL A 317 -32.82 51.03 7.10
C VAL A 317 -33.08 52.43 7.67
N ASN A 318 -34.30 52.97 7.47
CA ASN A 318 -34.69 54.23 8.09
C ASN A 318 -35.08 54.00 9.54
N ARG A 319 -34.55 54.82 10.46
CA ARG A 319 -34.84 54.77 11.91
C ARG A 319 -36.34 54.84 12.25
N GLU A 320 -37.16 55.42 11.38
CA GLU A 320 -38.61 55.58 11.58
C GLU A 320 -39.44 54.29 11.34
N GLN A 321 -38.89 53.30 10.64
CA GLN A 321 -39.63 52.08 10.30
C GLN A 321 -39.61 51.05 11.42
N ASP A 322 -38.45 50.86 12.06
CA ASP A 322 -38.24 50.00 13.22
C ASP A 322 -36.98 50.46 13.97
N SER A 323 -37.16 51.11 15.13
CA SER A 323 -36.07 51.72 15.89
C SER A 323 -35.11 50.69 16.47
N ASP A 324 -35.66 49.60 16.98
CA ASP A 324 -34.90 48.59 17.72
C ASP A 324 -34.08 47.75 16.73
N PHE A 325 -34.68 47.43 15.58
CA PHE A 325 -33.95 46.77 14.49
C PHE A 325 -32.88 47.67 13.88
N TYR A 326 -33.14 48.97 13.71
CA TYR A 326 -32.15 49.93 13.22
C TYR A 326 -30.94 50.04 14.17
N GLU A 327 -31.18 50.10 15.48
CA GLU A 327 -30.10 50.15 16.47
C GLU A 327 -29.30 48.84 16.51
N LEU A 328 -29.96 47.68 16.41
CA LEU A 328 -29.31 46.37 16.31
C LEU A 328 -28.46 46.23 15.04
N LEU A 329 -28.93 46.76 13.91
CA LEU A 329 -28.20 46.70 12.65
C LEU A 329 -26.90 47.52 12.70
N ASN A 330 -26.99 48.74 13.25
CA ASN A 330 -25.83 49.63 13.39
C ASN A 330 -24.89 49.22 14.55
N ALA A 331 -25.35 48.36 15.47
CA ALA A 331 -24.51 47.78 16.51
C ALA A 331 -23.46 46.81 15.95
N VAL A 332 -23.71 46.22 14.76
CA VAL A 332 -22.78 45.30 14.12
C VAL A 332 -21.73 46.08 13.33
N PRO A 333 -20.44 46.00 13.67
CA PRO A 333 -19.40 46.71 12.93
C PRO A 333 -19.25 46.23 11.49
N ASP A 334 -19.03 47.15 10.55
CA ASP A 334 -18.88 46.84 9.12
C ASP A 334 -17.80 45.79 8.85
N TYR A 335 -16.65 45.88 9.53
CA TYR A 335 -15.56 44.93 9.34
C TYR A 335 -15.96 43.49 9.72
N PHE A 336 -16.83 43.31 10.72
CA PHE A 336 -17.34 42.00 11.12
C PHE A 336 -18.24 41.41 10.03
N ALA A 337 -19.12 42.24 9.45
CA ALA A 337 -19.97 41.84 8.33
C ALA A 337 -19.13 41.50 7.08
N ILE A 338 -18.11 42.30 6.74
CA ILE A 338 -17.20 42.06 5.61
C ILE A 338 -16.46 40.73 5.77
N PHE A 339 -15.85 40.48 6.94
CA PHE A 339 -15.14 39.22 7.19
C PHE A 339 -16.08 38.02 7.13
N SER A 340 -17.30 38.16 7.64
CA SER A 340 -18.34 37.11 7.57
C SER A 340 -18.76 36.80 6.13
N ILE A 341 -18.95 37.81 5.28
CA ILE A 341 -19.26 37.63 3.86
C ILE A 341 -18.13 36.88 3.15
N ILE A 342 -16.88 37.33 3.32
CA ILE A 342 -15.71 36.69 2.67
C ILE A 342 -15.58 35.24 3.13
N PHE A 343 -15.73 34.97 4.43
CA PHE A 343 -15.72 33.62 4.99
C PHE A 343 -16.82 32.73 4.38
N LEU A 344 -18.04 33.24 4.25
CA LEU A 344 -19.17 32.50 3.66
C LEU A 344 -18.93 32.18 2.17
N ILE A 345 -18.41 33.15 1.40
CA ILE A 345 -18.05 32.94 -0.02
C ILE A 345 -16.99 31.82 -0.13
N LEU A 346 -15.94 31.87 0.69
CA LEU A 346 -14.90 30.85 0.71
C LEU A 346 -15.46 29.48 1.09
N THR A 347 -16.35 29.43 2.08
CA THR A 347 -17.02 28.20 2.51
C THR A 347 -17.82 27.57 1.38
N ILE A 348 -18.59 28.36 0.63
CA ILE A 348 -19.36 27.91 -0.53
C ILE A 348 -18.42 27.39 -1.62
N ILE A 349 -17.35 28.13 -1.95
CA ILE A 349 -16.37 27.71 -2.97
C ILE A 349 -15.70 26.38 -2.58
N ILE A 350 -15.25 26.25 -1.33
CA ILE A 350 -14.61 25.03 -0.82
C ILE A 350 -15.60 23.85 -0.86
N SER A 351 -16.84 24.05 -0.42
CA SER A 351 -17.89 23.03 -0.46
C SER A 351 -18.18 22.56 -1.89
N LEU A 352 -18.26 23.48 -2.86
CA LEU A 352 -18.42 23.15 -4.28
C LEU A 352 -17.24 22.33 -4.83
N ILE A 353 -15.99 22.72 -4.51
CA ILE A 353 -14.79 21.99 -4.96
C ILE A 353 -14.79 20.56 -4.39
N ILE A 354 -15.10 20.39 -3.10
CA ILE A 354 -15.15 19.07 -2.44
C ILE A 354 -16.26 18.21 -3.06
N SER A 355 -17.45 18.78 -3.23
CA SER A 355 -18.59 18.12 -3.84
C SER A 355 -18.27 17.64 -5.27
N PHE A 356 -17.64 18.49 -6.07
CA PHE A 356 -17.19 18.17 -7.42
C PHE A 356 -16.09 17.08 -7.42
N TYR A 357 -15.13 17.16 -6.50
CA TYR A 357 -14.09 16.16 -6.34
C TYR A 357 -14.67 14.77 -6.04
N VAL A 358 -15.63 14.67 -5.11
CA VAL A 358 -16.26 13.40 -4.70
C VAL A 358 -17.05 12.78 -5.87
N LEU A 359 -17.78 13.58 -6.64
CA LEU A 359 -18.54 13.11 -7.79
C LEU A 359 -17.62 12.62 -8.91
N PHE A 360 -16.72 13.48 -9.39
CA PHE A 360 -15.98 13.27 -10.62
C PHE A 360 -14.59 12.64 -10.43
N GLN A 361 -14.15 12.44 -9.18
CA GLN A 361 -12.81 11.90 -8.83
C GLN A 361 -11.65 12.63 -9.51
N ARG A 362 -11.89 13.86 -9.98
CA ARG A 362 -10.89 14.66 -10.67
C ARG A 362 -10.02 15.33 -9.63
N LYS A 363 -8.74 14.93 -9.57
CA LYS A 363 -7.78 15.52 -8.63
C LYS A 363 -7.73 17.03 -8.82
N SER A 364 -8.01 17.78 -7.75
CA SER A 364 -7.72 19.21 -7.67
C SER A 364 -6.22 19.40 -7.43
N ASN A 365 -5.69 20.57 -7.80
CA ASN A 365 -4.32 20.92 -7.46
C ASN A 365 -4.20 21.09 -5.94
N PHE A 366 -3.37 20.25 -5.32
CA PHE A 366 -3.21 20.20 -3.86
C PHE A 366 -2.83 21.56 -3.26
N TYR A 367 -1.91 22.29 -3.89
CA TYR A 367 -1.46 23.60 -3.41
C TYR A 367 -2.57 24.66 -3.44
N PHE A 368 -3.39 24.65 -4.50
CA PHE A 368 -4.53 25.56 -4.62
C PHE A 368 -5.58 25.32 -3.53
N PHE A 369 -5.87 24.05 -3.23
CA PHE A 369 -6.82 23.70 -2.17
C PHE A 369 -6.30 24.08 -0.78
N MET A 370 -5.02 23.85 -0.49
CA MET A 370 -4.40 24.30 0.77
C MET A 370 -4.43 25.81 0.92
N PHE A 371 -4.18 26.56 -0.15
CA PHE A 371 -4.23 28.02 -0.14
C PHE A 371 -5.63 28.55 0.20
N LEU A 372 -6.68 27.96 -0.39
CA LEU A 372 -8.08 28.28 -0.06
C LEU A 372 -8.40 28.03 1.42
N ILE A 373 -7.97 26.88 1.97
CA ILE A 373 -8.17 26.56 3.39
C ILE A 373 -7.42 27.54 4.28
N PHE A 374 -6.19 27.92 3.93
CA PHE A 374 -5.41 28.89 4.69
C PHE A 374 -6.11 30.25 4.76
N ILE A 375 -6.65 30.73 3.64
CA ILE A 375 -7.44 31.98 3.61
C ILE A 375 -8.71 31.82 4.45
N TRP A 376 -9.43 30.70 4.31
CA TRP A 376 -10.65 30.42 5.08
C TRP A 376 -10.39 30.44 6.59
N ILE A 377 -9.31 29.82 7.06
CA ILE A 377 -8.89 29.83 8.48
C ILE A 377 -8.55 31.25 8.92
N THR A 378 -7.86 32.03 8.08
CA THR A 378 -7.49 33.41 8.41
C THR A 378 -8.73 34.27 8.67
N PHE A 379 -9.73 34.22 7.78
CA PHE A 379 -10.99 34.95 7.98
C PHE A 379 -11.81 34.42 9.16
N PHE A 380 -11.76 33.10 9.42
CA PHE A 380 -12.40 32.53 10.61
C PHE A 380 -11.80 33.10 11.91
N ILE A 381 -10.47 33.20 11.98
CA ILE A 381 -9.77 33.80 13.13
C ILE A 381 -10.15 35.27 13.29
N LEU A 382 -10.21 36.04 12.20
CA LEU A 382 -10.61 37.44 12.23
C LEU A 382 -12.05 37.62 12.74
N ILE A 383 -12.98 36.74 12.35
CA ILE A 383 -14.35 36.74 12.88
C ILE A 383 -14.33 36.47 14.38
N ILE A 384 -13.64 35.43 14.84
CA ILE A 384 -13.55 35.09 16.27
C ILE A 384 -12.97 36.25 17.08
N ALA A 385 -11.90 36.87 16.59
CA ALA A 385 -11.26 38.01 17.25
C ALA A 385 -12.19 39.24 17.32
N SER A 386 -13.16 39.34 16.41
CA SER A 386 -14.11 40.46 16.34
C SER A 386 -15.31 40.29 17.28
N ILE A 387 -15.67 39.06 17.67
CA ILE A 387 -16.85 38.75 18.50
C ILE A 387 -16.88 39.56 19.81
N PRO A 388 -15.80 39.67 20.60
CA PRO A 388 -15.83 40.43 21.86
C PRO A 388 -16.25 41.89 21.66
N ASN A 389 -15.77 42.54 20.59
CA ASN A 389 -16.12 43.94 20.33
C ASN A 389 -17.62 44.09 19.98
N VAL A 390 -18.18 43.15 19.21
CA VAL A 390 -19.62 43.15 18.91
C VAL A 390 -20.44 42.98 20.19
N ILE A 391 -19.99 42.12 21.11
CA ILE A 391 -20.67 41.90 22.41
C ILE A 391 -20.65 43.19 23.24
N PHE A 392 -19.52 43.90 23.32
CA PHE A 392 -19.45 45.17 24.06
C PHE A 392 -20.38 46.23 23.47
N ILE A 393 -20.44 46.37 22.14
CA ILE A 393 -21.34 47.34 21.49
C ILE A 393 -22.80 47.00 21.76
N LEU A 394 -23.17 45.71 21.71
CA LEU A 394 -24.53 45.27 22.05
C LEU A 394 -24.87 45.48 23.52
N GLN A 395 -23.88 45.36 24.42
CA GLN A 395 -24.05 45.63 25.84
C GLN A 395 -24.29 47.12 26.10
N ASP A 396 -23.52 48.00 25.46
CA ASP A 396 -23.64 49.45 25.63
C ASP A 396 -24.98 50.00 25.10
N LEU A 397 -25.62 49.29 24.17
CA LEU A 397 -26.92 49.64 23.60
C LEU A 397 -28.11 48.98 24.33
N ASP A 398 -27.88 48.25 25.42
CA ASP A 398 -28.90 47.45 26.12
C ASP A 398 -29.65 46.45 25.20
N LEU A 399 -29.01 46.01 24.10
CA LEU A 399 -29.56 45.08 23.11
C LEU A 399 -29.18 43.62 23.39
N LEU A 400 -28.53 43.33 24.53
CA LEU A 400 -28.17 41.97 24.89
C LEU A 400 -29.42 41.14 25.23
N PRO A 401 -29.56 39.93 24.67
CA PRO A 401 -30.64 39.02 25.02
C PRO A 401 -30.70 38.73 26.52
N PHE A 402 -31.92 38.56 27.07
CA PHE A 402 -32.17 38.34 28.50
C PHE A 402 -31.38 37.16 29.10
N TRP A 403 -31.07 36.12 28.33
CA TRP A 403 -30.23 34.98 28.80
C TRP A 403 -28.74 35.30 28.91
N ILE A 404 -28.27 36.46 28.43
CA ILE A 404 -26.92 36.99 28.63
C ILE A 404 -26.93 38.05 29.76
N SER A 405 -28.07 38.73 29.99
CA SER A 405 -28.24 39.73 31.07
C SER A 405 -28.09 39.19 32.50
N GLY A 406 -28.19 37.86 32.71
CA GLY A 406 -27.90 37.23 34.01
C GLY A 406 -26.46 37.35 34.50
N PHE A 407 -25.57 37.96 33.71
CA PHE A 407 -24.19 38.32 34.07
C PHE A 407 -24.04 39.73 34.65
N GLU A 408 -25.13 40.44 34.98
CA GLU A 408 -25.13 41.78 35.59
C GLU A 408 -24.20 41.94 36.82
N ASN A 409 -23.85 40.85 37.52
CA ASN A 409 -22.97 40.90 38.69
C ASN A 409 -21.49 40.59 38.45
N ASN A 410 -21.10 40.19 37.23
CA ASN A 410 -19.69 40.01 36.87
C ASN A 410 -19.41 40.86 35.65
N SER A 411 -19.16 42.15 35.91
CA SER A 411 -18.56 43.05 34.93
C SER A 411 -17.39 42.33 34.24
N PHE A 412 -17.52 42.12 32.93
CA PHE A 412 -16.42 41.71 32.06
C PHE A 412 -15.46 42.91 31.90
N TYR A 413 -14.93 43.45 33.00
CA TYR A 413 -13.72 44.25 32.98
C TYR A 413 -12.55 43.31 32.72
N TYR A 414 -12.40 42.85 31.47
CA TYR A 414 -11.08 42.47 31.00
C TYR A 414 -10.27 43.76 30.88
N LYS A 415 -9.66 44.16 32.01
CA LYS A 415 -8.45 44.99 32.02
C LYS A 415 -7.37 44.21 31.27
N TRP A 416 -7.32 44.36 29.95
CA TRP A 416 -6.12 44.04 29.20
C TRP A 416 -5.05 45.04 29.64
N ILE A 417 -4.12 44.54 30.44
CA ILE A 417 -2.85 45.19 30.75
C ILE A 417 -1.95 44.94 29.52
N PHE A 418 -1.55 46.06 28.91
CA PHE A 418 -0.68 46.30 27.75
C PHE A 418 -1.25 46.13 26.34
#